data_AF-A0A7V6IV85-F1
#
_entry.id   AF-A0A7V6IV85-F1
#
_cell.length_a   1.000
_cell.length_b   1.000
_cell.length_c   1.000
_cell.angle_alpha   90.00
_cell.angle_beta   90.00
_cell.angle_gamma   90.00
#
_symmetry.space_group_name_H-M   'P 1'
#
loop_
_entity.id
_entity.type
_entity.pdbx_description
1 polymer ?
#
loop_
_entity_poly.entity_id
_entity_poly.type
_entity_poly.pdbx_seq_one_letter_code
_entity_poly.pdbx_strand_id
1 'polypeptide(L)'
;MQIIIGVEHKDTDFMYIKEAINYFYCIYGNDIKLTSISLEGKGNFQNKLKTINNHIHKYEGDSVVVFCLDLDSQLDSTNKELNKNINDFCRRNNIRLVWFNEEIEEVFLGYKVEKRKKTNQAIHFIRSNKIKKVPIGNLSNEYFNKISTSNFLNVFDQIIGEFRRK
;
A
#
# COMPACT_ATOMS: atom_id res chain seq x y z
N MET A 1 -5.17 13.28 11.80
CA MET A 1 -5.46 12.83 10.42
C MET A 1 -5.65 11.32 10.42
N GLN A 2 -6.54 10.80 9.58
CA GLN A 2 -6.68 9.36 9.32
C GLN A 2 -6.17 9.02 7.92
N ILE A 3 -5.44 7.92 7.81
CA ILE A 3 -5.09 7.30 6.53
C ILE A 3 -5.85 5.99 6.42
N ILE A 4 -6.77 5.94 5.46
CA ILE A 4 -7.56 4.74 5.12
C ILE A 4 -6.80 3.98 4.02
N ILE A 5 -6.29 2.80 4.35
CA ILE A 5 -5.45 1.98 3.51
C ILE A 5 -6.28 0.81 2.97
N GLY A 6 -6.56 0.84 1.67
CA GLY A 6 -7.16 -0.27 0.95
C GLY A 6 -6.09 -1.25 0.45
N VAL A 7 -6.26 -2.52 0.79
CA VAL A 7 -5.39 -3.63 0.37
C VAL A 7 -6.23 -4.82 -0.06
N GLU A 8 -5.70 -5.71 -0.88
CA GLU A 8 -6.43 -6.92 -1.29
C GLU A 8 -6.45 -7.97 -0.19
N HIS A 9 -5.30 -8.24 0.43
CA HIS A 9 -5.17 -9.20 1.53
C HIS A 9 -4.87 -8.47 2.83
N LYS A 10 -5.93 -8.00 3.51
CA LYS A 10 -5.84 -7.22 4.75
C LYS A 10 -4.99 -7.87 5.86
N ASP A 11 -4.96 -9.19 5.94
CA ASP A 11 -4.23 -9.90 6.99
C ASP A 11 -2.72 -9.98 6.76
N THR A 12 -2.24 -9.74 5.53
CA THR A 12 -0.81 -9.85 5.18
C THR A 12 -0.26 -8.54 4.65
N ASP A 13 -0.91 -7.95 3.64
CA ASP A 13 -0.41 -6.78 2.92
C ASP A 13 -0.31 -5.58 3.87
N PHE A 14 -1.35 -5.40 4.67
CA PHE A 14 -1.40 -4.32 5.66
C PHE A 14 -0.30 -4.45 6.72
N MET A 15 0.15 -5.67 7.04
CA MET A 15 1.24 -5.88 8.00
C MET A 15 2.55 -5.27 7.47
N TYR A 16 2.90 -5.54 6.21
CA TYR A 16 4.08 -4.95 5.57
C TYR A 16 3.97 -3.43 5.46
N ILE A 17 2.82 -2.93 4.99
CA ILE A 17 2.57 -1.49 4.84
C ILE A 17 2.68 -0.76 6.18
N LYS A 18 2.01 -1.28 7.22
CA LYS A 18 2.04 -0.69 8.56
C LYS A 18 3.46 -0.67 9.13
N GLU A 19 4.19 -1.78 8.98
CA GLU A 19 5.58 -1.87 9.42
C GLU A 19 6.47 -0.86 8.70
N ALA A 20 6.30 -0.71 7.38
CA ALA A 20 7.04 0.27 6.59
C ALA A 20 6.71 1.72 7.01
N ILE A 21 5.44 2.06 7.22
CA ILE A 21 5.05 3.39 7.72
C ILE A 21 5.71 3.67 9.08
N ASN A 22 5.61 2.72 10.02
CA ASN A 22 6.17 2.87 11.36
C ASN A 22 7.69 3.00 11.35
N TYR A 23 8.35 2.27 10.45
CA TYR A 23 9.79 2.33 10.30
C TYR A 23 10.24 3.68 9.75
N PHE A 24 9.72 4.07 8.59
CA PHE A 24 10.20 5.24 7.86
C PHE A 24 9.72 6.58 8.40
N TYR A 25 8.58 6.66 9.11
CA TYR A 25 8.03 7.95 9.54
C TYR A 25 7.99 8.10 11.07
N CYS A 26 8.26 9.32 11.52
CA CYS A 26 8.02 9.77 12.89
C CYS A 26 6.53 10.12 13.06
N ILE A 27 5.78 9.17 13.61
CA ILE A 27 4.39 9.38 14.02
C ILE A 27 4.38 9.61 15.53
N TYR A 28 4.01 10.82 15.94
CA TYR A 28 3.92 11.19 17.36
C TYR A 28 2.52 10.89 17.89
N GLY A 29 2.44 10.19 19.03
CA GLY A 29 1.19 9.90 19.71
C GLY A 29 0.09 9.35 18.79
N ASN A 30 -1.03 10.07 18.74
CA ASN A 30 -2.21 9.72 17.94
C ASN A 30 -2.40 10.65 16.73
N ASP A 31 -1.36 11.35 16.27
CA ASP A 31 -1.44 12.33 15.19
C ASP A 31 -1.97 11.73 13.87
N ILE A 32 -1.61 10.47 13.62
CA ILE A 32 -1.98 9.72 12.41
C ILE A 32 -2.61 8.39 12.81
N LYS A 33 -3.89 8.23 12.47
CA LYS A 33 -4.61 6.97 12.61
C LYS A 33 -4.55 6.17 11.32
N LEU A 34 -3.96 4.98 11.36
CA LEU A 34 -3.99 4.04 10.23
C LEU A 34 -5.24 3.16 10.32
N THR A 35 -6.02 3.07 9.25
CA THR A 35 -7.24 2.25 9.18
C THR A 35 -7.19 1.40 7.92
N SER A 36 -7.26 0.07 8.06
CA SER A 36 -7.21 -0.82 6.90
C SER A 36 -8.59 -1.33 6.49
N ILE A 37 -8.81 -1.37 5.17
CA ILE A 37 -9.99 -1.97 4.54
C ILE A 37 -9.54 -3.05 3.54
N SER A 38 -10.30 -4.14 3.48
CA SER A 38 -10.09 -5.16 2.45
C SER A 38 -10.83 -4.75 1.17
N LEU A 39 -10.14 -4.79 0.04
CA LEU A 39 -10.68 -4.47 -1.27
C LEU A 39 -11.33 -5.67 -1.96
N GLU A 40 -11.04 -6.89 -1.49
CA GLU A 40 -11.63 -8.14 -2.03
C GLU A 40 -11.41 -8.29 -3.55
N GLY A 41 -10.22 -7.89 -4.03
CA GLY A 41 -9.76 -8.08 -5.41
C GLY A 41 -9.97 -6.88 -6.36
N LYS A 42 -9.22 -6.89 -7.47
CA LYS A 42 -9.05 -5.77 -8.44
C LYS A 42 -10.28 -5.30 -9.23
N GLY A 43 -11.48 -5.80 -8.92
CA GLY A 43 -12.73 -5.43 -9.60
C GLY A 43 -13.81 -4.82 -8.69
N ASN A 44 -13.60 -4.85 -7.37
CA ASN A 44 -14.66 -4.55 -6.40
C ASN A 44 -14.57 -3.14 -5.80
N PHE A 45 -13.69 -2.27 -6.32
CA PHE A 45 -13.41 -0.96 -5.73
C PHE A 45 -14.65 -0.08 -5.58
N GLN A 46 -15.55 -0.09 -6.57
CA GLN A 46 -16.79 0.69 -6.54
C GLN A 46 -17.65 0.33 -5.32
N ASN A 47 -17.74 -0.95 -4.98
CA ASN A 47 -18.52 -1.45 -3.84
C ASN A 47 -17.89 -1.04 -2.49
N LYS A 48 -16.59 -0.72 -2.47
CA LYS A 48 -15.87 -0.32 -1.26
C LYS A 48 -15.97 1.19 -0.98
N LEU A 49 -16.41 2.00 -1.93
CA LEU A 49 -16.62 3.45 -1.72
C LEU A 49 -17.57 3.73 -0.56
N LYS A 50 -18.65 2.95 -0.40
CA LYS A 50 -19.58 3.10 0.73
C LYS A 50 -18.86 2.88 2.07
N THR A 51 -18.04 1.84 2.17
CA THR A 51 -17.25 1.54 3.38
C THR A 51 -16.21 2.64 3.66
N ILE A 52 -15.53 3.12 2.62
CA ILE A 52 -14.58 4.25 2.72
C ILE A 52 -15.29 5.50 3.25
N ASN A 53 -16.41 5.89 2.64
CA ASN A 53 -17.18 7.06 3.05
C ASN A 53 -17.69 6.94 4.48
N ASN A 54 -18.12 5.74 4.90
CA ASN A 54 -18.50 5.50 6.29
C ASN A 54 -17.34 5.71 7.27
N HIS A 55 -16.11 5.34 6.90
CA HIS A 55 -14.93 5.61 7.73
C HIS A 55 -14.62 7.10 7.79
N ILE A 56 -14.68 7.80 6.65
CA ILE A 56 -14.47 9.25 6.57
C ILE A 56 -15.49 9.98 7.45
N HIS A 57 -16.79 9.68 7.33
CA HIS A 57 -17.84 10.34 8.10
C HIS A 57 -17.75 10.10 9.61
N LYS A 58 -17.17 8.98 10.05
CA LYS A 58 -17.03 8.63 11.47
C LYS A 58 -15.76 9.21 12.10
N TYR A 59 -14.85 9.79 11.32
CA TYR A 59 -13.61 10.33 11.82
C TYR A 59 -13.71 11.84 11.96
N GLU A 60 -13.49 12.34 13.18
CA GLU A 60 -13.40 13.77 13.45
C GLU A 60 -12.02 14.27 13.00
N GLY A 61 -11.94 14.75 11.76
CA GLY A 61 -10.74 15.33 11.16
C GLY A 61 -10.51 14.88 9.72
N ASP A 62 -9.36 15.26 9.16
CA ASP A 62 -9.04 14.96 7.77
C ASP A 62 -8.76 13.47 7.54
N SER A 63 -9.28 12.96 6.44
CA SER A 63 -9.08 11.58 5.97
C SER A 63 -8.43 11.56 4.59
N VAL A 64 -7.39 10.74 4.44
CA VAL A 64 -6.76 10.45 3.15
C VAL A 64 -6.95 8.97 2.84
N VAL A 65 -7.32 8.66 1.59
CA VAL A 65 -7.51 7.28 1.14
C VAL A 65 -6.35 6.88 0.25
N VAL A 66 -5.74 5.73 0.55
CA VAL A 66 -4.62 5.17 -0.19
C VAL A 66 -4.94 3.73 -0.55
N PHE A 67 -4.85 3.37 -1.83
CA PHE A 67 -4.88 1.98 -2.27
C PHE A 67 -3.45 1.49 -2.44
N CYS A 68 -3.15 0.36 -1.81
CA CYS A 68 -1.86 -0.32 -1.87
C CYS A 68 -2.10 -1.67 -2.55
N LEU A 69 -1.73 -1.76 -3.83
CA LEU A 69 -2.06 -2.90 -4.68
C LEU A 69 -0.80 -3.50 -5.27
N ASP A 70 -0.70 -4.82 -5.27
CA ASP A 70 0.16 -5.47 -6.25
C ASP A 70 -0.43 -5.25 -7.64
N LEU A 71 0.41 -4.94 -8.63
CA LEU A 71 0.01 -4.77 -10.01
C LEU A 71 0.91 -5.67 -10.85
N ASP A 72 0.28 -6.48 -11.69
CA ASP A 72 0.99 -7.37 -12.59
C ASP A 72 1.70 -6.57 -13.70
N SER A 73 2.81 -7.12 -14.20
CA SER A 73 3.59 -6.55 -15.29
C SER A 73 2.73 -6.11 -16.48
N GLN A 74 3.01 -4.90 -16.99
CA GLN A 74 2.34 -4.29 -18.16
C GLN A 74 2.79 -4.89 -19.51
N LEU A 75 3.53 -6.00 -19.50
CA LEU A 75 3.90 -6.71 -20.73
C LEU A 75 2.68 -7.31 -21.44
N ASP A 76 1.63 -7.68 -20.69
CA ASP A 76 0.36 -8.16 -21.24
C ASP A 76 -0.64 -7.00 -21.41
N SER A 77 -1.39 -7.00 -22.53
CA SER A 77 -2.37 -5.97 -22.85
C SER A 77 -3.52 -5.92 -21.84
N THR A 78 -3.94 -7.08 -21.31
CA THR A 78 -5.02 -7.17 -20.32
C THR A 78 -4.62 -6.50 -19.00
N ASN A 79 -3.41 -6.82 -18.52
CA ASN A 79 -2.84 -6.20 -17.30
C ASN A 79 -2.66 -4.69 -17.48
N LYS A 80 -2.23 -4.24 -18.67
CA LYS A 80 -2.09 -2.82 -18.97
C LYS A 80 -3.43 -2.08 -18.90
N GLU A 81 -4.50 -2.66 -19.45
CA GLU A 81 -5.84 -2.09 -19.37
C GLU A 81 -6.37 -2.07 -17.93
N LEU A 82 -6.21 -3.16 -17.19
CA LEU A 82 -6.59 -3.24 -15.78
C LEU A 82 -5.86 -2.19 -14.92
N ASN A 83 -4.54 -2.07 -15.08
CA ASN A 83 -3.73 -1.09 -14.36
C ASN A 83 -4.13 0.36 -14.70
N LYS A 84 -4.47 0.62 -15.97
CA LYS A 84 -5.02 1.92 -16.39
C LYS A 84 -6.37 2.19 -15.72
N ASN A 85 -7.28 1.23 -15.72
CA ASN A 85 -8.60 1.35 -15.10
C ASN A 85 -8.50 1.61 -13.58
N ILE A 86 -7.59 0.92 -12.90
CA ILE A 86 -7.28 1.15 -11.47
C ILE A 86 -6.82 2.59 -11.23
N ASN A 87 -5.86 3.06 -12.04
CA ASN A 87 -5.32 4.41 -11.90
C ASN A 87 -6.38 5.48 -12.17
N ASP A 88 -7.18 5.32 -13.23
CA ASP A 88 -8.26 6.24 -13.58
C ASP A 88 -9.39 6.22 -12.52
N PHE A 89 -9.67 5.06 -11.93
CA PHE A 89 -10.57 4.96 -10.77
C PHE A 89 -10.03 5.73 -9.57
N CYS A 90 -8.75 5.54 -9.22
CA CYS A 90 -8.15 6.20 -8.07
C CYS A 90 -8.16 7.73 -8.24
N ARG A 91 -7.77 8.23 -9.42
CA ARG A 91 -7.79 9.66 -9.75
C ARG A 91 -9.18 10.27 -9.63
N ARG A 92 -10.21 9.65 -10.24
CA ARG A 92 -11.59 10.15 -10.20
C ARG A 92 -12.18 10.24 -8.79
N ASN A 93 -11.71 9.40 -7.87
CA ASN A 93 -12.21 9.33 -6.50
C ASN A 93 -11.26 9.96 -5.46
N ASN A 94 -10.24 10.71 -5.90
CA ASN A 94 -9.21 11.30 -5.03
C ASN A 94 -8.52 10.28 -4.10
N ILE A 95 -8.31 9.07 -4.59
CA ILE A 95 -7.58 8.00 -3.90
C ILE A 95 -6.13 8.04 -4.37
N ARG A 96 -5.17 8.02 -3.43
CA ARG A 96 -3.74 7.89 -3.75
C ARG A 96 -3.43 6.42 -4.05
N LEU A 97 -2.65 6.16 -5.11
CA LEU A 97 -2.29 4.80 -5.51
C LEU A 97 -0.82 4.52 -5.19
N VAL A 98 -0.60 3.53 -4.34
CA VAL A 98 0.67 2.83 -4.17
C VAL A 98 0.61 1.53 -4.97
N TRP A 99 1.50 1.40 -5.95
CA TRP A 99 1.68 0.18 -6.72
C TRP A 99 2.86 -0.61 -6.18
N PHE A 100 2.72 -1.94 -6.13
CA PHE A 100 3.81 -2.89 -5.92
C PHE A 100 3.91 -3.73 -7.18
N ASN A 101 5.07 -3.71 -7.85
CA ASN A 101 5.24 -4.46 -9.08
C ASN A 101 5.38 -5.96 -8.79
N GLU A 102 4.48 -6.76 -9.37
CA GLU A 102 4.29 -8.21 -9.17
C GLU A 102 3.65 -8.61 -7.84
N GLU A 103 4.35 -8.54 -6.70
CA GLU A 103 3.80 -8.94 -5.40
C GLU A 103 4.37 -8.08 -4.27
N ILE A 104 3.54 -7.74 -3.28
CA ILE A 104 3.96 -6.98 -2.08
C ILE A 104 5.10 -7.70 -1.35
N GLU A 105 4.98 -9.01 -1.16
CA GLU A 105 6.03 -9.81 -0.52
C GLU A 105 7.34 -9.72 -1.28
N GLU A 106 7.31 -9.75 -2.62
CA GLU A 106 8.53 -9.69 -3.41
C GLU A 106 9.23 -8.34 -3.28
N VAL A 107 8.48 -7.24 -3.23
CA VAL A 107 9.05 -5.90 -2.99
C VAL A 107 9.73 -5.82 -1.61
N PHE A 108 9.10 -6.37 -0.57
CA PHE A 108 9.61 -6.28 0.81
C PHE A 108 10.64 -7.36 1.18
N LEU A 109 10.61 -8.53 0.55
CA LEU A 109 11.45 -9.68 0.88
C LEU A 109 12.53 -9.97 -0.17
N GLY A 110 12.34 -9.51 -1.40
CA GLY A 110 13.19 -9.82 -2.56
C GLY A 110 12.94 -11.19 -3.18
N TYR A 111 11.85 -11.88 -2.80
CA TYR A 111 11.48 -13.19 -3.36
C TYR A 111 9.97 -13.44 -3.24
N LYS A 112 9.44 -14.26 -4.15
CA LYS A 112 8.03 -14.70 -4.15
C LYS A 112 7.73 -15.62 -2.97
N VAL A 113 6.53 -15.48 -2.41
CA VAL A 113 6.08 -16.28 -1.26
C VAL A 113 4.85 -17.09 -1.64
N GLU A 114 4.95 -18.42 -1.46
CA GLU A 114 3.79 -19.31 -1.62
C GLU A 114 2.61 -18.82 -0.78
N LYS A 115 1.39 -18.81 -1.36
CA LYS A 115 0.16 -18.34 -0.72
C LYS A 115 -0.03 -18.83 0.73
N ARG A 116 0.20 -20.12 0.98
CA ARG A 116 0.07 -20.75 2.32
C ARG A 116 1.09 -20.27 3.36
N LYS A 117 2.18 -19.61 2.93
CA LYS A 117 3.26 -19.10 3.77
C LYS A 117 3.20 -17.58 3.97
N LYS A 118 2.36 -16.85 3.22
CA LYS A 118 2.29 -15.37 3.24
C LYS A 118 2.10 -14.82 4.66
N THR A 119 1.15 -15.35 5.43
CA THR A 119 0.90 -14.92 6.82
C THR A 119 2.11 -15.14 7.74
N ASN A 120 2.72 -16.33 7.71
CA ASN A 120 3.89 -16.62 8.54
C ASN A 120 5.08 -15.74 8.16
N GLN A 121 5.25 -15.44 6.87
CA GLN A 121 6.31 -14.57 6.39
C GLN A 121 6.09 -13.11 6.80
N ALA A 122 4.87 -12.59 6.76
CA ALA A 122 4.55 -11.26 7.26
C ALA A 122 4.83 -11.13 8.76
N ILE A 123 4.44 -12.14 9.56
CA ILE A 123 4.75 -12.18 11.00
C ILE A 123 6.27 -12.21 11.22
N HIS A 124 7.00 -13.05 10.49
CA HIS A 124 8.45 -13.16 10.62
C HIS A 124 9.18 -11.88 10.18
N PHE A 125 8.68 -11.19 9.15
CA PHE A 125 9.19 -9.90 8.69
C PHE A 125 9.16 -8.85 9.79
N ILE A 126 8.01 -8.70 10.46
CA ILE A 126 7.85 -7.76 11.59
C ILE A 126 8.73 -8.18 12.75
N ARG A 127 8.63 -9.44 13.22
CA ARG A 127 9.37 -9.92 14.41
C ARG A 127 10.88 -9.79 14.26
N SER A 128 11.38 -9.91 13.04
CA SER A 128 12.83 -9.84 12.76
C SER A 128 13.29 -8.46 12.29
N ASN A 129 12.42 -7.43 12.36
CA ASN A 129 12.68 -6.07 11.88
C ASN A 129 13.28 -6.03 10.47
N LYS A 130 12.78 -6.90 9.57
CA LYS A 130 13.36 -7.05 8.22
C LYS A 130 13.23 -5.80 7.37
N ILE A 131 12.30 -4.90 7.70
CA ILE A 131 12.16 -3.59 7.07
C ILE A 131 13.47 -2.80 7.03
N LYS A 132 14.35 -2.96 8.02
CA LYS A 132 15.69 -2.34 8.09
C LYS A 132 16.62 -2.74 6.94
N LYS A 133 16.38 -3.90 6.33
CA LYS A 133 17.18 -4.46 5.24
C LYS A 133 16.56 -4.24 3.87
N VAL A 134 15.35 -3.68 3.80
CA VAL A 134 14.68 -3.40 2.53
C VAL A 134 15.36 -2.20 1.88
N PRO A 135 15.89 -2.34 0.65
CA PRO A 135 16.51 -1.21 -0.04
C PRO A 135 15.49 -0.09 -0.25
N ILE A 136 15.85 1.14 0.17
CA ILE A 136 14.99 2.32 -0.02
C ILE A 136 14.62 2.50 -1.49
N GLY A 137 15.57 2.26 -2.39
CA GLY A 137 15.35 2.32 -3.83
C GLY A 137 14.36 1.30 -4.37
N ASN A 138 13.97 0.27 -3.61
CA ASN A 138 12.85 -0.59 -3.99
C ASN A 138 11.50 0.04 -3.68
N LEU A 139 11.42 0.99 -2.73
CA LEU A 139 10.18 1.61 -2.27
C LEU A 139 9.96 3.03 -2.80
N SER A 140 10.92 3.61 -3.52
CA SER A 140 10.89 5.00 -3.99
C SER A 140 10.92 5.15 -5.52
N ASN A 141 10.47 4.15 -6.28
CA ASN A 141 10.46 4.28 -7.74
C ASN A 141 9.28 5.13 -8.22
N GLU A 142 9.58 6.05 -9.13
CA GLU A 142 8.56 6.89 -9.76
C GLU A 142 7.80 6.14 -10.86
N TYR A 143 8.53 5.30 -11.61
CA TYR A 143 8.03 4.63 -12.79
C TYR A 143 7.77 3.14 -12.56
N PHE A 144 6.65 2.65 -13.09
CA PHE A 144 6.26 1.25 -13.08
C PHE A 144 7.00 0.47 -14.19
N ASN A 145 8.31 0.29 -14.05
CA ASN A 145 9.13 -0.41 -15.06
C ASN A 145 10.13 -1.43 -14.49
N LYS A 146 10.38 -1.40 -13.18
CA LYS A 146 11.34 -2.29 -12.50
C LYS A 146 10.58 -3.29 -11.63
N ILE A 147 10.84 -4.58 -11.84
CA ILE A 147 10.25 -5.66 -11.03
C ILE A 147 10.61 -5.51 -9.55
N SER A 148 9.74 -6.00 -8.67
CA SER A 148 9.99 -6.02 -7.23
C SER A 148 10.24 -4.61 -6.64
N THR A 149 9.56 -3.60 -7.18
CA THR A 149 9.61 -2.21 -6.69
C THR A 149 8.24 -1.60 -6.48
N SER A 150 8.19 -0.46 -5.78
CA SER A 150 6.99 0.34 -5.52
C SER A 150 7.29 1.84 -5.52
N ASN A 151 6.23 2.64 -5.60
CA ASN A 151 6.24 4.09 -5.34
C ASN A 151 5.83 4.43 -3.89
N PHE A 152 5.92 3.47 -2.97
CA PHE A 152 5.43 3.58 -1.59
C PHE A 152 5.91 4.85 -0.88
N LEU A 153 7.21 5.10 -0.86
CA LEU A 153 7.80 6.26 -0.18
C LEU A 153 7.35 7.56 -0.86
N ASN A 154 7.34 7.61 -2.19
CA ASN A 154 6.94 8.80 -2.94
C ASN A 154 5.50 9.24 -2.60
N VAL A 155 4.59 8.28 -2.41
CA VAL A 155 3.20 8.57 -2.05
C VAL A 155 3.08 8.96 -0.58
N PHE A 156 3.72 8.22 0.34
CA PHE A 156 3.61 8.51 1.76
C PHE A 156 4.38 9.78 2.17
N ASP A 157 5.45 10.15 1.48
CA ASP A 157 6.17 11.42 1.66
C ASP A 157 5.25 12.61 1.34
N GLN A 158 4.34 12.47 0.36
CA GLN A 158 3.33 13.49 0.02
C GLN A 158 2.18 13.58 1.03
N ILE A 159 1.88 12.48 1.74
CA ILE A 159 0.73 12.41 2.67
C ILE A 159 1.15 12.77 4.09
N ILE A 160 2.23 12.16 4.58
CA ILE A 160 2.73 12.30 5.95
C ILE A 160 3.73 13.47 6.03
N GLY A 161 4.41 13.78 4.94
CA GLY A 161 5.45 14.80 4.85
C GLY A 161 6.84 14.18 4.89
N GLU A 162 7.65 14.48 3.87
CA GLU A 162 9.06 14.06 3.78
C GLU A 162 9.88 14.50 5.02
N PHE A 163 9.57 15.65 5.60
CA PHE A 163 10.21 16.13 6.83
C PHE A 163 9.98 15.24 8.07
N ARG A 164 8.99 14.33 8.03
CA ARG A 164 8.74 13.34 9.08
C ARG A 164 9.46 12.01 8.81
N ARG A 165 10.15 11.87 7.68
CA ARG A 165 10.89 10.65 7.33
C ARG A 165 12.19 10.57 8.14
N LYS A 166 12.49 9.38 8.66
CA LYS A 166 13.70 9.07 9.45
C LYS A 166 14.91 8.78 8.58
#